data_AF-A0A2S2PS26-F1
#
_entry.id   AF-A0A2S2PS26-F1
#
_cell.length_a   1.000
_cell.length_b   1.000
_cell.length_c   1.000
_cell.angle_alpha   90.00
_cell.angle_beta   90.00
_cell.angle_gamma   90.00
#
_symmetry.space_group_name_H-M   'P 1'
#
loop_
_entity.id
_entity.type
_entity.pdbx_description
1 polymer ?
#
loop_
_entity_poly.entity_id
_entity_poly.type
_entity_poly.pdbx_seq_one_letter_code
_entity_poly.pdbx_strand_id
1 'polypeptide(L)'
;EQFAYVASLQPCQPKASELKGGKFPTRMQGKWLRSFHEDHYYKKIPTGEFVKRNWLSYSPSQDKVYCIVCKQFGKEDSKSYQLARFGSNDWNHISLKLKSHESNSSHLESEIRRAMF
;
A
#
# COMPACT_ATOMS: atom_id res chain seq x y z
N GLU A 1 -15.91 -6.75 -17.90
CA GLU A 1 -16.84 -6.78 -16.75
C GLU A 1 -16.15 -7.03 -15.40
N GLN A 2 -15.31 -8.05 -15.21
CA GLN A 2 -14.58 -8.26 -13.94
C GLN A 2 -13.51 -7.18 -13.62
N PHE A 3 -12.79 -6.68 -14.63
CA PHE A 3 -11.72 -5.68 -14.42
C PHE A 3 -12.26 -4.31 -13.97
N ALA A 4 -13.39 -3.86 -14.51
CA ALA A 4 -14.05 -2.60 -14.12
C ALA A 4 -14.56 -2.64 -12.67
N TYR A 5 -15.12 -3.78 -12.23
CA TYR A 5 -15.51 -3.96 -10.82
C TYR A 5 -14.30 -3.86 -9.90
N VAL A 6 -13.19 -4.55 -10.22
CA VAL A 6 -11.95 -4.49 -9.44
C VAL A 6 -11.33 -3.08 -9.45
N ALA A 7 -11.41 -2.34 -10.57
CA ALA A 7 -10.95 -0.96 -10.66
C ALA A 7 -11.76 -0.01 -9.76
N SER A 8 -13.04 -0.31 -9.53
CA SER A 8 -13.91 0.43 -8.62
C SER A 8 -13.70 0.12 -7.13
N LEU A 9 -12.95 -0.94 -6.79
CA LEU A 9 -12.67 -1.27 -5.40
C LEU A 9 -11.69 -0.28 -4.79
N GLN A 10 -12.12 0.35 -3.69
CA GLN A 10 -11.24 1.19 -2.90
C GLN A 10 -10.18 0.33 -2.17
N PRO A 11 -8.96 0.86 -1.97
CA PRO A 11 -7.98 0.19 -1.13
C PRO A 11 -8.51 0.06 0.30
N CYS A 12 -8.23 -1.08 0.96
CA CYS A 12 -8.53 -1.23 2.37
C CYS A 12 -7.57 -0.35 3.18
N GLN A 13 -8.09 0.75 3.73
CA GLN A 13 -7.34 1.75 4.50
C GLN A 13 -8.07 2.06 5.82
N PRO A 14 -8.13 1.09 6.73
CA PRO A 14 -8.81 1.28 8.01
C PRO A 14 -8.04 2.28 8.87
N LYS A 15 -8.78 3.05 9.67
CA LYS A 15 -8.24 3.85 10.76
C LYS A 15 -7.97 2.99 11.97
N ALA A 16 -7.11 3.45 12.87
CA ALA A 16 -6.83 2.76 14.13
C ALA A 16 -8.13 2.47 14.92
N SER A 17 -9.08 3.41 14.93
CA SER A 17 -10.37 3.30 15.60
C SER A 17 -11.27 2.19 15.05
N GLU A 18 -11.08 1.78 13.79
CA GLU A 18 -11.88 0.75 13.13
C GLU A 18 -11.32 -0.66 13.39
N LEU A 19 -10.13 -0.76 13.99
CA LEU A 19 -9.47 -2.02 14.32
C LEU A 19 -9.86 -2.53 15.71
N LYS A 20 -9.79 -3.86 15.88
CA LYS A 20 -10.00 -4.49 17.19
C LYS A 20 -8.98 -3.95 18.20
N GLY A 21 -9.47 -3.25 19.22
CA GLY A 21 -8.63 -2.61 20.23
C GLY A 21 -8.19 -1.18 19.92
N GLY A 22 -8.74 -0.55 18.87
CA GLY A 22 -8.54 0.87 18.58
C GLY A 22 -7.11 1.24 18.17
N LYS A 23 -6.29 0.27 17.79
CA LYS A 23 -4.88 0.45 17.45
C LYS A 23 -4.43 -0.52 16.37
N PHE A 24 -3.42 -0.10 15.60
CA PHE A 24 -2.73 -1.01 14.69
C PHE A 24 -1.96 -2.06 15.48
N PRO A 25 -1.87 -3.31 14.97
CA PRO A 25 -0.99 -4.32 15.53
C PRO A 25 0.44 -3.81 15.65
N THR A 26 1.06 -4.16 16.76
CA THR A 26 2.45 -3.80 17.07
C THR A 26 3.33 -5.04 16.97
N ARG A 27 4.49 -4.91 16.34
CA ARG A 27 5.48 -5.98 16.21
C ARG A 27 6.88 -5.51 16.58
N MET A 28 7.69 -6.42 17.08
CA MET A 28 9.08 -6.14 17.42
C MET A 28 9.94 -6.09 16.15
N GLN A 29 10.68 -5.00 15.95
CA GLN A 29 11.64 -4.81 14.86
C GLN A 29 12.97 -4.33 15.43
N GLY A 30 13.94 -5.25 15.49
CA GLY A 30 15.18 -5.04 16.22
C GLY A 30 14.87 -4.87 17.71
N LYS A 31 15.25 -3.73 18.29
CA LYS A 31 15.04 -3.42 19.71
C LYS A 31 13.74 -2.65 20.00
N TRP A 32 13.00 -2.24 18.97
CA TRP A 32 11.86 -1.34 19.11
C TRP A 32 10.55 -2.01 18.70
N LEU A 33 9.48 -1.72 19.45
CA LEU A 33 8.12 -2.07 19.08
C LEU A 33 7.62 -1.06 18.05
N ARG A 34 7.17 -1.53 16.89
CA ARG A 34 6.70 -0.69 15.78
C ARG A 34 5.34 -1.17 15.27
N SER A 35 4.53 -0.24 14.78
CA SER A 35 3.24 -0.52 14.15
C SER A 35 3.11 0.28 12.86
N PHE A 36 2.13 -0.09 12.06
CA PHE A 36 1.66 0.77 10.98
C PHE A 36 1.05 2.07 11.55
N HIS A 37 1.10 3.14 10.76
CA HIS A 37 0.47 4.42 11.04
C HIS A 37 -0.27 4.93 9.79
N GLU A 38 -1.41 5.58 9.99
CA GLU A 38 -2.26 6.10 8.91
C GLU A 38 -1.56 7.15 8.03
N ASP A 39 -0.54 7.84 8.54
CA ASP A 39 0.29 8.75 7.77
C ASP A 39 0.91 8.09 6.53
N HIS A 40 1.14 6.77 6.55
CA HIS A 40 1.67 6.07 5.39
C HIS A 40 0.67 6.02 4.22
N TYR A 41 -0.63 6.23 4.47
CA TYR A 41 -1.61 6.43 3.40
C TYR A 41 -1.43 7.74 2.65
N TYR A 42 -0.65 8.68 3.17
CA TYR A 42 -0.46 10.00 2.57
C TYR A 42 1.00 10.22 2.15
N LYS A 43 1.20 10.88 1.02
CA LYS A 43 2.50 11.34 0.57
C LYS A 43 2.53 12.86 0.55
N LYS A 44 3.64 13.43 1.01
CA LYS A 44 3.90 14.86 0.84
C LYS A 44 4.50 15.09 -0.54
N ILE A 45 3.85 15.91 -1.35
CA ILE A 45 4.36 16.32 -2.67
C ILE A 45 5.21 17.60 -2.55
N PRO A 46 6.01 17.98 -3.57
CA PRO A 46 6.90 19.15 -3.49
C PRO A 46 6.19 20.47 -3.21
N THR A 47 4.91 20.59 -3.58
CA THR A 47 4.07 21.77 -3.27
C THR A 47 3.75 21.89 -1.77
N GLY A 48 4.09 20.88 -0.98
CA GLY A 48 3.82 20.82 0.46
C GLY A 48 2.51 20.13 0.82
N GLU A 49 1.65 19.84 -0.17
CA GLU A 49 0.36 19.19 0.03
C GLU A 49 0.50 17.68 0.31
N PHE A 50 -0.52 17.13 0.98
CA PHE A 50 -0.63 15.71 1.25
C PHE A 50 -1.60 15.05 0.28
N VAL A 51 -1.08 14.11 -0.51
CA VAL A 51 -1.87 13.34 -1.48
C VAL A 51 -2.06 11.92 -0.95
N LYS A 52 -3.30 11.43 -1.00
CA LYS A 52 -3.65 10.08 -0.58
C LYS A 52 -3.17 9.02 -1.59
N ARG A 53 -2.50 7.97 -1.10
CA ARG A 53 -2.06 6.81 -1.88
C ARG A 53 -3.23 5.85 -2.10
N ASN A 54 -3.96 6.03 -3.20
CA ASN A 54 -5.11 5.19 -3.54
C ASN A 54 -4.75 3.75 -3.94
N TRP A 55 -3.46 3.42 -4.07
CA TRP A 55 -2.98 2.07 -4.38
C TRP A 55 -2.56 1.25 -3.15
N LEU A 56 -2.38 1.92 -2.00
CA LEU A 56 -1.84 1.30 -0.80
C LEU A 56 -2.97 0.73 0.05
N SER A 57 -2.99 -0.58 0.23
CA SER A 57 -3.96 -1.27 1.09
C SER A 57 -3.25 -1.89 2.28
N TYR A 58 -3.82 -1.75 3.47
CA TYR A 58 -3.37 -2.43 4.68
C TYR A 58 -4.27 -3.63 4.97
N SER A 59 -3.66 -4.74 5.39
CA SER A 59 -4.35 -5.95 5.82
C SER A 59 -4.19 -6.13 7.34
N PRO A 60 -5.23 -5.83 8.14
CA PRO A 60 -5.17 -5.97 9.60
C PRO A 60 -4.91 -7.41 10.06
N SER A 61 -5.38 -8.41 9.31
CA SER A 61 -5.20 -9.82 9.65
C SER A 61 -3.76 -10.30 9.45
N GLN A 62 -3.03 -9.71 8.51
CA GLN A 62 -1.65 -10.10 8.20
C GLN A 62 -0.60 -9.10 8.71
N ASP A 63 -1.03 -7.97 9.30
CA ASP A 63 -0.17 -6.84 9.69
C ASP A 63 0.78 -6.43 8.55
N LYS A 64 0.24 -6.26 7.33
CA LYS A 64 1.02 -5.99 6.11
C LYS A 64 0.34 -5.00 5.20
N VAL A 65 1.14 -4.21 4.48
CA VAL A 65 0.66 -3.38 3.37
C VAL A 65 0.91 -4.03 2.02
N TYR A 66 0.01 -3.75 1.07
CA TYR A 66 0.02 -4.26 -0.29
C TYR A 66 -0.23 -3.14 -1.28
N CYS A 67 0.32 -3.29 -2.48
CA CYS A 67 -0.08 -2.48 -3.63
C CYS A 67 -1.18 -3.23 -4.40
N ILE A 68 -2.43 -2.77 -4.25
CA ILE A 68 -3.58 -3.41 -4.93
C ILE A 68 -3.51 -3.21 -6.45
N VAL A 69 -2.98 -2.08 -6.90
CA VAL A 69 -2.87 -1.76 -8.33
C VAL A 69 -1.90 -2.71 -9.01
N CYS A 70 -0.69 -2.88 -8.46
CA CYS A 70 0.28 -3.85 -9.00
C CYS A 70 -0.20 -5.30 -8.87
N LYS A 71 -0.93 -5.63 -7.81
CA LYS A 71 -1.47 -6.98 -7.61
C LYS A 71 -2.51 -7.34 -8.69
N GLN A 72 -3.41 -6.42 -9.01
CA GLN A 72 -4.53 -6.66 -9.92
C GLN A 72 -4.19 -6.37 -11.39
N PHE A 73 -3.52 -5.24 -11.66
CA PHE A 73 -3.28 -4.72 -13.01
C PHE A 73 -1.82 -4.85 -13.47
N GLY A 74 -0.92 -5.30 -12.60
CA GLY A 74 0.49 -5.47 -12.93
C GLY A 74 0.74 -6.59 -13.95
N LYS A 75 1.78 -6.40 -14.77
CA LYS A 75 2.39 -7.48 -15.56
C LYS A 75 2.99 -8.54 -14.63
N GLU A 76 3.38 -9.69 -15.17
CA GLU A 76 3.99 -10.79 -14.38
C GLU A 76 5.18 -10.30 -13.53
N ASP A 77 6.02 -9.43 -14.10
CA ASP A 77 7.15 -8.81 -13.38
C ASP A 77 6.68 -7.93 -12.21
N SER A 78 5.61 -7.14 -12.41
CA SER A 78 5.04 -6.26 -11.39
C SER A 78 4.33 -7.04 -10.27
N LYS A 79 3.74 -8.19 -10.61
CA LYS A 79 3.12 -9.12 -9.67
C LYS A 79 4.16 -9.86 -8.83
N SER A 80 5.42 -9.94 -9.28
CA SER A 80 6.53 -10.50 -8.50
C SER A 80 7.03 -9.53 -7.42
N TYR A 81 6.71 -8.23 -7.53
CA TYR A 81 7.17 -7.21 -6.60
C TYR A 81 6.68 -7.48 -5.18
N GLN A 82 7.54 -7.23 -4.18
CA GLN A 82 7.28 -7.54 -2.77
C GLN A 82 5.92 -7.02 -2.29
N LEU A 83 5.57 -5.76 -2.62
CA LEU A 83 4.31 -5.12 -2.23
C LEU A 83 3.07 -5.72 -2.93
N ALA A 84 3.21 -6.30 -4.13
CA ALA A 84 2.09 -6.91 -4.84
C ALA A 84 1.84 -8.34 -4.35
N ARG A 85 2.92 -9.14 -4.21
CA ARG A 85 2.83 -10.59 -3.93
C ARG A 85 2.71 -10.91 -2.44
N PHE A 86 3.66 -10.43 -1.66
CA PHE A 86 3.87 -10.88 -0.27
C PHE A 86 3.45 -9.84 0.76
N GLY A 87 3.35 -8.57 0.33
CA GLY A 87 3.17 -7.42 1.19
C GLY A 87 4.45 -7.02 1.92
N SER A 88 4.39 -5.90 2.64
CA SER A 88 5.47 -5.42 3.50
C SER A 88 4.96 -5.06 4.88
N ASN A 89 5.72 -5.40 5.90
CA ASN A 89 5.48 -5.04 7.29
C ASN A 89 6.75 -4.54 7.99
N ASP A 90 7.70 -4.07 7.20
CA ASP A 90 8.94 -3.46 7.68
C ASP A 90 8.70 -1.98 7.93
N TRP A 91 8.00 -1.72 9.04
CA TRP A 91 7.62 -0.39 9.52
C TRP A 91 8.80 0.57 9.68
N ASN A 92 10.02 0.07 9.92
CA ASN A 92 11.21 0.92 9.98
C ASN A 92 11.59 1.52 8.62
N HIS A 93 11.42 0.76 7.53
CA HIS A 93 11.80 1.18 6.18
C HIS A 93 10.59 1.41 5.26
N ILE A 94 9.38 1.42 5.81
CA ILE A 94 8.17 1.43 4.99
C ILE A 94 8.05 2.69 4.17
N SER A 95 8.33 3.87 4.74
CA SER A 95 8.28 5.14 4.03
C SER A 95 9.20 5.16 2.81
N LEU A 96 10.42 4.62 2.94
CA LEU A 96 11.37 4.52 1.82
C LEU A 96 10.88 3.52 0.77
N LYS A 97 10.37 2.36 1.20
CA LYS A 97 9.80 1.34 0.30
C LYS A 97 8.62 1.88 -0.50
N LEU A 98 7.71 2.62 0.14
CA LEU A 98 6.56 3.24 -0.53
C LEU A 98 7.02 4.29 -1.55
N LYS A 99 7.97 5.16 -1.17
CA LYS A 99 8.53 6.19 -2.05
C LYS A 99 9.26 5.62 -3.27
N SER A 100 10.04 4.54 -3.07
CA SER A 100 10.72 3.84 -4.16
C SER A 100 9.72 3.13 -5.08
N HIS A 101 8.70 2.51 -4.50
CA HIS A 101 7.67 1.81 -5.26
C HIS A 101 6.85 2.74 -6.15
N GLU A 102 6.43 3.91 -5.65
CA GLU A 102 5.62 4.84 -6.44
C GLU A 102 6.39 5.45 -7.63
N SER A 103 7.72 5.50 -7.56
CA SER A 103 8.59 5.94 -8.66
C SER A 103 8.97 4.83 -9.64
N ASN A 104 8.58 3.58 -9.37
CA ASN A 104 8.96 2.44 -10.19
C ASN A 104 8.10 2.37 -11.47
N SER A 105 8.73 2.14 -12.63
CA SER A 105 8.04 2.05 -13.93
C SER A 105 6.97 0.95 -13.96
N SER A 106 7.19 -0.19 -13.30
CA SER A 106 6.20 -1.26 -13.19
C SER A 106 4.94 -0.82 -12.45
N HIS A 107 5.09 0.00 -11.40
CA HIS A 107 3.95 0.57 -10.69
C HIS A 107 3.21 1.58 -11.56
N LEU A 108 3.92 2.49 -12.22
CA LEU A 108 3.34 3.48 -13.12
C LEU A 108 2.57 2.83 -14.28
N GLU A 109 3.11 1.75 -14.86
CA GLU A 109 2.40 1.02 -15.91
C GLU A 109 1.13 0.35 -15.38
N SER A 110 1.18 -0.20 -14.17
CA SER A 110 0.00 -0.79 -13.52
C SER A 110 -1.08 0.27 -13.25
N GLU A 111 -0.69 1.48 -12.87
CA GLU A 111 -1.59 2.63 -12.70
C GLU A 111 -2.23 3.08 -14.01
N ILE A 112 -1.45 3.16 -15.09
CA ILE A 112 -1.95 3.49 -16.43
C ILE A 112 -2.96 2.42 -16.89
N ARG A 113 -2.62 1.14 -16.72
CA ARG A 113 -3.53 0.03 -17.05
C ARG A 113 -4.83 0.11 -16.25
N ARG A 114 -4.76 0.42 -14.96
CA ARG A 114 -5.95 0.62 -14.12
C ARG A 114 -6.85 1.73 -14.66
N ALA A 115 -6.30 2.81 -15.20
CA ALA A 115 -7.07 3.93 -15.76
C ALA A 115 -7.68 3.62 -17.14
N MET A 116 -7.20 2.58 -17.83
CA MET A 116 -7.71 2.16 -19.15
C MET A 116 -8.91 1.22 -19.07
N PHE A 117 -9.25 0.70 -17.88
CA PHE A 117 -10.33 -0.27 -17.64
C PHE A 117 -11.30 0.20 -16.57
#